data_AF-A0A7S1UNC3-F1
#
_entry.id   AF-A0A7S1UNC3-F1
#
_cell.length_a   1.000
_cell.length_b   1.000
_cell.length_c   1.000
_cell.angle_alpha   90.00
_cell.angle_beta   90.00
_cell.angle_gamma   90.00
#
_symmetry.space_group_name_H-M   'P 1'
#
loop_
_entity.id
_entity.type
_entity.pdbx_description
1 polymer ?
#
loop_
_entity_poly.entity_id
_entity_poly.type
_entity_poly.pdbx_seq_one_letter_code
_entity_poly.pdbx_strand_id
1 'polypeptide(L)'
;GDKEGASPLLKVHWSRLVVDEGHAMGRGKYNSAILFASWISAERRWAMTGTPTPQTVSRSGLTNLRGLLGFLQHEFFETRLDGDRVWQTCIAKDWNSGCL
;
A
#
# COMPACT_ATOMS: atom_id res chain seq x y z
N GLY A 1 -9.20 -7.91 -27.40
CA GLY A 1 -8.54 -9.22 -27.48
C GLY A 1 -8.56 -9.81 -26.11
N ASP A 2 -9.22 -10.97 -25.95
CA ASP A 2 -9.24 -11.65 -24.65
C ASP A 2 -7.82 -12.07 -24.29
N LYS A 3 -7.40 -11.78 -23.06
CA LYS A 3 -6.07 -12.12 -22.57
C LYS A 3 -6.08 -13.60 -22.18
N GLU A 4 -5.91 -14.48 -23.16
CA GLU A 4 -5.55 -15.88 -22.92
C GLU A 4 -4.20 -15.89 -22.16
N GLY A 5 -4.23 -16.21 -20.87
CA GLY A 5 -3.06 -16.22 -19.98
C GLY A 5 -3.10 -15.23 -18.81
N ALA A 6 -4.04 -14.29 -18.77
CA ALA A 6 -4.22 -13.44 -17.59
C ALA A 6 -4.93 -14.21 -16.46
N SER A 7 -4.49 -14.00 -15.21
CA SER A 7 -5.15 -14.56 -14.03
C SER A 7 -6.64 -14.22 -14.02
N PRO A 8 -7.55 -15.19 -13.78
CA PRO A 8 -8.98 -14.94 -13.72
C PRO A 8 -9.37 -13.81 -12.75
N LEU A 9 -8.60 -13.64 -11.67
CA LEU A 9 -8.84 -12.59 -10.67
C LEU A 9 -8.66 -11.17 -11.22
N LEU A 10 -7.87 -11.00 -12.29
CA LEU A 10 -7.66 -9.72 -12.97
C LEU A 10 -8.74 -9.43 -14.02
N LYS A 11 -9.61 -10.39 -14.33
CA LYS A 11 -10.71 -10.24 -15.31
C LYS A 11 -12.00 -9.73 -14.67
N VAL A 12 -12.04 -9.63 -13.35
CA VAL A 12 -13.22 -9.21 -12.58
C VAL A 12 -12.96 -7.85 -11.94
N HIS A 13 -13.98 -6.99 -11.98
CA HIS A 13 -14.01 -5.76 -11.18
C HIS A 13 -14.68 -6.06 -9.84
N TRP A 14 -13.92 -6.01 -8.76
CA TRP A 14 -14.40 -6.40 -7.43
C TRP A 14 -15.03 -5.23 -6.68
N SER A 15 -16.13 -5.43 -5.97
CA SER A 15 -16.66 -4.38 -5.09
C SER A 15 -15.76 -4.12 -3.88
N ARG A 16 -15.02 -5.15 -3.43
CA ARG A 16 -14.11 -5.09 -2.26
C ARG A 16 -12.94 -6.06 -2.43
N LEU A 17 -11.74 -5.59 -2.09
CA LEU A 17 -10.56 -6.43 -1.84
C LEU A 17 -10.20 -6.33 -0.35
N VAL A 18 -10.18 -7.46 0.36
CA VAL A 18 -9.87 -7.52 1.79
C VAL A 18 -8.66 -8.43 1.98
N VAL A 19 -7.63 -7.90 2.61
CA VAL A 19 -6.41 -8.66 2.96
C VAL A 19 -6.37 -8.82 4.48
N ASP A 20 -6.37 -10.07 4.93
CA ASP A 20 -6.06 -10.43 6.31
C ASP A 20 -4.56 -10.35 6.56
N GLU A 21 -4.17 -10.07 7.80
CA GLU A 21 -2.78 -9.74 8.17
C GLU A 21 -2.17 -8.63 7.31
N GLY A 22 -2.97 -7.60 7.03
CA GLY A 22 -2.68 -6.55 6.06
C GLY A 22 -1.39 -5.74 6.32
N HIS A 23 -0.79 -5.84 7.51
CA HIS A 23 0.52 -5.28 7.79
C HIS A 23 1.64 -5.86 6.90
N ALA A 24 1.43 -7.05 6.33
CA ALA A 24 2.32 -7.64 5.32
C ALA A 24 2.43 -6.75 4.07
N MET A 25 1.37 -6.01 3.73
CA MET A 25 1.32 -5.12 2.57
C MET A 25 2.22 -3.89 2.71
N GLY A 26 2.57 -3.51 3.94
CA GLY A 26 3.46 -2.38 4.20
C GLY A 26 4.93 -2.65 3.93
N ARG A 27 5.39 -3.91 4.01
CA ARG A 27 6.82 -4.26 4.14
C ARG A 27 7.71 -3.95 2.92
N GLY A 28 7.17 -3.37 1.86
CA GLY A 28 7.94 -2.58 0.90
C GLY A 28 9.04 -3.28 0.09
N LYS A 29 9.14 -4.62 0.10
CA LYS A 29 10.06 -5.37 -0.75
C LYS A 29 9.30 -6.43 -1.53
N TYR A 30 9.04 -6.15 -2.80
CA TYR A 30 8.78 -7.10 -3.89
C TYR A 30 8.10 -8.43 -3.52
N ASN A 31 7.07 -8.38 -2.67
CA ASN A 31 6.23 -9.53 -2.42
C ASN A 31 5.33 -9.66 -3.65
N SER A 32 5.40 -10.80 -4.34
CA SER A 32 4.56 -11.12 -5.50
C SER A 32 3.06 -10.94 -5.19
N ALA A 33 2.63 -11.20 -3.96
CA ALA A 33 1.25 -10.97 -3.52
C ALA A 33 0.88 -9.48 -3.44
N ILE A 34 1.79 -8.60 -3.01
CA ILE A 34 1.55 -7.14 -2.96
C ILE A 34 1.42 -6.58 -4.37
N LEU A 35 2.35 -6.96 -5.24
CA LEU A 35 2.34 -6.57 -6.65
C LEU A 35 1.09 -7.11 -7.35
N PHE A 36 0.72 -8.36 -7.10
CA PHE A 36 -0.49 -8.92 -7.68
C PHE A 36 -1.75 -8.23 -7.17
N ALA A 37 -1.85 -7.96 -5.87
CA ALA A 37 -2.98 -7.26 -5.26
C ALA A 37 -3.11 -5.80 -5.74
N SER A 38 -2.03 -5.13 -6.14
CA SER A 38 -2.11 -3.79 -6.74
C SER A 38 -2.72 -3.83 -8.15
N TRP A 39 -2.60 -4.95 -8.87
CA TRP A 39 -3.20 -5.14 -10.19
C TRP A 39 -4.69 -5.50 -10.15
N ILE A 40 -5.19 -6.02 -9.02
CA ILE A 40 -6.61 -6.34 -8.87
C ILE A 40 -7.43 -5.05 -8.91
N SER A 41 -8.44 -5.01 -9.78
CA SER A 41 -9.38 -3.90 -9.86
C SER A 41 -10.45 -4.04 -8.78
N ALA A 42 -10.54 -3.06 -7.88
CA ALA A 42 -11.54 -3.07 -6.81
C ALA A 42 -12.02 -1.65 -6.45
N GLU A 43 -13.30 -1.49 -6.11
CA GLU A 43 -13.85 -0.20 -5.65
C GLU A 43 -13.34 0.22 -4.28
N ARG A 44 -13.11 -0.75 -3.39
CA ARG A 44 -12.75 -0.52 -1.98
C ARG A 44 -11.69 -1.54 -1.56
N ARG A 45 -10.69 -1.08 -0.80
CA ARG A 45 -9.60 -1.90 -0.30
C ARG A 45 -9.54 -1.84 1.23
N TRP A 46 -9.38 -3.01 1.84
CA TRP A 46 -9.34 -3.16 3.29
C TRP A 46 -8.11 -3.99 3.68
N ALA A 47 -7.39 -3.53 4.70
CA ALA A 47 -6.29 -4.25 5.34
C ALA A 47 -6.69 -4.53 6.79
N MET A 48 -6.98 -5.79 7.11
CA MET A 48 -7.34 -6.21 8.46
C MET A 48 -6.07 -6.62 9.20
N THR A 49 -5.71 -5.91 10.26
CA THR A 49 -4.52 -6.23 11.07
C THR A 49 -4.61 -5.59 12.45
N GLY A 50 -4.21 -6.32 13.49
CA GLY A 50 -4.03 -5.79 14.84
C GLY A 50 -2.71 -5.02 15.03
N THR A 51 -1.80 -5.10 14.05
CA THR A 51 -0.47 -4.49 14.09
C THR A 51 -0.17 -3.75 12.77
N PRO A 52 -0.83 -2.61 12.48
CA PRO A 52 -0.71 -1.93 11.19
C PRO A 52 0.74 -1.62 10.79
N THR A 53 1.59 -1.32 11.77
CA THR A 53 3.05 -1.23 11.63
C THR A 53 3.72 -1.91 12.82
N PRO A 54 4.22 -3.17 12.69
CA PRO A 54 4.75 -3.95 13.82
C PRO A 54 5.96 -3.33 14.54
N GLN A 55 6.55 -2.25 14.00
CA GLN A 55 7.65 -1.47 14.57
C GLN A 55 7.42 0.02 14.29
N THR A 56 6.39 0.62 14.91
CA THR A 56 5.96 2.02 14.68
C THR A 56 7.08 3.05 14.86
N VAL A 57 7.95 2.86 15.85
CA VAL A 57 8.95 3.86 16.27
C VAL A 57 10.25 3.81 15.45
N SER A 58 10.42 2.81 14.58
CA SER A 58 11.60 2.69 13.75
C SER A 58 11.37 3.35 12.38
N ARG A 59 12.48 3.64 11.68
CA ARG A 59 12.45 4.09 10.28
C ARG A 59 11.72 3.09 9.35
N SER A 60 11.73 1.79 9.70
CA SER A 60 10.97 0.76 8.99
C SER A 60 9.46 0.88 9.23
N GLY A 61 9.01 1.37 10.38
CA GLY A 61 7.60 1.66 10.67
C GLY A 61 6.99 2.67 9.70
N LEU A 62 7.66 3.80 9.50
CA LEU A 62 7.19 4.83 8.57
C LEU A 62 7.17 4.35 7.11
N THR A 63 8.17 3.55 6.72
CA THR A 63 8.20 2.91 5.39
C THR A 63 7.04 1.93 5.23
N ASN A 64 6.75 1.15 6.27
CA ASN A 64 5.64 0.20 6.28
C ASN A 64 4.29 0.90 6.16
N LEU A 65 4.11 2.03 6.85
CA LEU A 65 2.89 2.82 6.76
C LEU A 65 2.67 3.34 5.33
N ARG A 66 3.72 3.86 4.69
CA ARG A 66 3.64 4.32 3.29
C ARG A 66 3.23 3.19 2.34
N GLY A 67 3.83 2.01 2.49
CA GLY A 67 3.47 0.85 1.67
C GLY A 67 2.00 0.43 1.86
N LEU A 68 1.53 0.46 3.11
CA LEU A 68 0.13 0.15 3.43
C LEU A 68 -0.84 1.17 2.82
N LEU A 69 -0.52 2.47 2.90
CA LEU A 69 -1.32 3.53 2.28
C LEU A 69 -1.36 3.43 0.76
N GLY A 70 -0.24 3.01 0.15
CA GLY A 70 -0.18 2.68 -1.28
C GLY A 70 -1.09 1.51 -1.65
N PHE A 71 -1.12 0.43 -0.86
CA PHE A 71 -2.05 -0.67 -1.07
C PHE A 71 -3.51 -0.21 -0.96
N LEU A 72 -3.83 0.61 0.05
CA LEU A 72 -5.18 1.11 0.28
C LEU A 72 -5.65 2.10 -0.79
N GLN A 73 -4.77 2.52 -1.71
CA GLN A 73 -5.06 3.53 -2.72
C GLN A 73 -5.61 4.82 -2.09
N HIS A 74 -5.00 5.21 -0.96
CA HIS A 74 -5.41 6.45 -0.31
C HIS A 74 -5.10 7.62 -1.26
N GLU A 75 -6.11 8.43 -1.59
CA GLU A 75 -6.06 9.48 -2.63
C GLU A 75 -4.79 10.35 -2.54
N PHE A 76 -4.44 10.80 -1.33
CA PHE A 76 -3.26 11.63 -1.08
C PHE A 76 -1.91 10.92 -1.35
N PHE A 77 -1.89 9.59 -1.30
CA PHE A 77 -0.69 8.76 -1.44
C PHE A 77 -0.76 7.85 -2.67
N GLU A 78 -1.77 7.99 -3.52
CA GLU A 78 -1.75 7.39 -4.84
C GLU A 78 -0.57 7.94 -5.64
N THR A 79 0.10 7.09 -6.40
CA THR A 79 1.32 7.41 -7.17
C THR A 79 1.08 8.37 -8.34
N ARG A 80 -0.07 9.08 -8.38
CA ARG A 80 -0.56 9.78 -9.57
C ARG A 80 -0.38 11.30 -9.59
N LEU A 81 0.23 11.90 -8.57
CA LEU A 81 0.53 13.34 -8.57
C LEU A 81 1.93 13.60 -8.00
N ASP A 82 2.01 14.39 -6.95
CA ASP A 82 3.21 14.74 -6.21
C ASP A 82 3.25 14.07 -4.83
N GLY A 83 2.42 13.04 -4.59
CA GLY A 83 2.30 12.33 -3.31
C GLY A 83 3.64 11.83 -2.77
N ASP A 84 4.56 11.42 -3.64
CA ASP A 84 5.93 11.08 -3.25
C ASP A 84 6.72 12.28 -2.72
N ARG A 85 6.65 13.42 -3.42
CA ARG A 85 7.27 14.67 -3.00
C ARG A 85 6.65 15.17 -1.69
N VAL A 86 5.33 15.17 -1.59
CA VAL A 86 4.60 15.60 -0.40
C VAL A 86 4.93 14.71 0.78
N TRP A 87 4.93 13.38 0.60
CA TRP A 87 5.37 12.43 1.62
C TRP A 87 6.78 12.75 2.12
N GLN A 88 7.73 12.99 1.19
CA GLN A 88 9.10 13.29 1.58
C GLN A 88 9.21 14.61 2.34
N THR A 89 8.51 15.65 1.88
CA THR A 89 8.66 17.01 2.39
C THR A 89 7.91 17.23 3.70
N CYS A 90 6.71 16.65 3.84
CA CYS A 90 5.80 16.93 4.95
C CYS A 90 5.78 15.85 6.04
N ILE A 91 6.30 14.64 5.77
CA ILE A 91 6.24 13.52 6.72
C ILE A 91 7.63 12.95 6.95
N ALA A 92 8.29 12.46 5.88
CA ALA A 92 9.52 11.71 6.04
C ALA A 92 10.69 12.57 6.51
N LYS A 93 10.79 13.83 6.04
CA LYS A 93 11.87 14.73 6.44
C LYS A 93 11.84 15.00 7.94
N ASP A 94 10.71 15.46 8.47
CA ASP A 94 10.60 15.87 9.87
C ASP A 94 10.68 14.68 10.83
N TRP A 95 10.13 13.52 10.43
CA TRP A 95 10.32 12.26 11.16
C TRP A 95 11.80 11.85 11.24
N ASN A 96 12.52 11.94 10.11
CA ASN A 96 13.94 11.55 10.08
C ASN A 96 14.84 12.55 10.81
N SER A 97 14.44 13.83 10.93
CA SER A 97 15.18 14.83 11.70
C SER A 97 14.82 14.86 13.19
N GLY A 98 13.79 14.10 13.62
CA GLY A 98 13.30 14.12 14.99
C GLY A 98 12.56 15.42 15.36
N CYS A 99 12.01 16.12 14.37
CA CYS A 99 11.33 17.42 14.54
C CYS A 99 9.79 17.32 14.56
N LEU A 100 9.24 16.12 14.77
CA LEU A 100 7.80 15.88 14.99
C LEU A 100 7.47 15.82 16.47
#